data_AF-A0A7S1VI53-F1
#
_entry.id   AF-A0A7S1VI53-F1
#
_cell.length_a   1.000
_cell.length_b   1.000
_cell.length_c   1.000
_cell.angle_alpha   90.00
_cell.angle_beta   90.00
_cell.angle_gamma   90.00
#
_symmetry.space_group_name_H-M   'P 1'
#
loop_
_entity.id
_entity.type
_entity.pdbx_description
1 polymer ?
#
loop_
_entity_poly.entity_id
_entity_poly.type
_entity_poly.pdbx_seq_one_letter_code
_entity_poly.pdbx_strand_id
1 'polypeptide(L)'
;DGLAPDIVSFNTMLDTYARRGLAEEAEGILKEMMDAPDIEPDVLSFGCVINAWSKSDAATAPQRCKELLSEMVLLSQSADTKSLTPSVVPYNNIIDAFGRRGQGQEAEDVLREILNSSDVEPDAFSFCGAIKAWSKSNTTD
;
A
#
# COMPACT_ATOMS: atom_id res chain seq x y z
N ASP A 1 -28.93 3.62 -20.24
CA ASP A 1 -27.74 2.79 -20.51
C ASP A 1 -26.52 3.41 -19.88
N GLY A 2 -26.15 2.96 -18.68
CA GLY A 2 -24.90 3.35 -18.04
C GLY A 2 -23.82 2.38 -18.50
N LEU A 3 -22.69 2.90 -18.99
CA LEU A 3 -21.49 2.09 -19.21
C LEU A 3 -21.11 1.45 -17.87
N ALA A 4 -21.01 0.13 -17.83
CA ALA A 4 -20.51 -0.56 -16.65
C ALA A 4 -19.10 -0.04 -16.34
N PRO A 5 -18.76 0.25 -15.07
CA PRO A 5 -17.42 0.68 -14.69
C PRO A 5 -16.38 -0.36 -15.12
N ASP A 6 -15.27 0.10 -15.68
CA ASP A 6 -14.11 -0.72 -16.02
C ASP A 6 -12.94 -0.46 -15.05
N ILE A 7 -11.85 -1.24 -15.20
CA ILE A 7 -10.66 -1.11 -14.34
C ILE A 7 -10.09 0.32 -14.32
N VAL A 8 -10.17 1.05 -15.43
CA VAL A 8 -9.69 2.43 -15.53
C VAL A 8 -10.55 3.37 -14.68
N SER A 9 -11.86 3.19 -14.73
CA SER A 9 -12.82 3.96 -13.93
C SER A 9 -12.58 3.74 -12.43
N PHE A 10 -12.41 2.48 -12.02
CA PHE A 10 -12.10 2.13 -10.63
C PHE A 10 -10.74 2.69 -10.18
N ASN A 11 -9.68 2.51 -10.98
CA ASN A 11 -8.35 3.04 -10.66
C ASN A 11 -8.33 4.57 -10.52
N THR A 12 -9.17 5.28 -11.29
CA THR A 12 -9.33 6.73 -11.17
C THR A 12 -9.96 7.13 -9.83
N MET A 13 -10.97 6.39 -9.38
CA MET A 13 -11.58 6.60 -8.06
C MET A 13 -10.59 6.29 -6.94
N LEU A 14 -9.86 5.18 -7.06
CA LEU A 14 -8.83 4.76 -6.10
C LEU A 14 -7.71 5.81 -5.98
N ASP A 15 -7.17 6.33 -7.09
CA ASP A 15 -6.16 7.41 -7.04
C ASP A 15 -6.71 8.66 -6.34
N THR A 16 -7.98 9.01 -6.60
CA THR A 16 -8.63 10.16 -5.95
C THR A 16 -8.72 9.98 -4.44
N TYR A 17 -9.12 8.80 -3.97
CA TYR A 17 -9.17 8.49 -2.53
C TYR A 17 -7.76 8.41 -1.91
N ALA A 18 -6.80 7.83 -2.62
CA ALA A 18 -5.40 7.74 -2.19
C ALA A 18 -4.74 9.10 -1.99
N ARG A 19 -5.02 10.07 -2.86
CA ARG A 19 -4.52 11.45 -2.69
C ARG A 19 -5.08 12.14 -1.44
N ARG A 20 -6.28 11.74 -1.00
CA ARG A 20 -6.97 12.32 0.16
C ARG A 20 -6.76 11.53 1.45
N GLY A 21 -6.14 10.35 1.41
CA GLY A 21 -6.00 9.48 2.58
C GLY A 21 -7.32 8.85 3.04
N LEU A 22 -8.32 8.80 2.15
CA LEU A 22 -9.64 8.22 2.41
C LEU A 22 -9.58 6.69 2.24
N ALA A 23 -8.97 6.04 3.23
CA ALA A 23 -8.54 4.66 3.13
C ALA A 23 -9.68 3.64 3.17
N GLU A 24 -10.71 3.88 3.99
CA GLU A 24 -11.87 2.98 4.09
C GLU A 24 -12.68 2.99 2.78
N GLU A 25 -12.85 4.16 2.17
CA GLU A 25 -13.51 4.30 0.88
C GLU A 25 -12.70 3.63 -0.24
N ALA A 26 -11.37 3.84 -0.26
CA ALA A 26 -10.49 3.18 -1.23
C ALA A 26 -10.57 1.65 -1.12
N GLU A 27 -10.54 1.12 0.11
CA GLU A 27 -10.61 -0.31 0.33
C GLU A 27 -12.00 -0.90 -0.01
N GLY A 28 -13.08 -0.15 0.25
CA GLY A 28 -14.42 -0.50 -0.19
C GLY A 28 -14.49 -0.69 -1.71
N ILE A 29 -13.87 0.21 -2.48
CA ILE A 29 -13.79 0.08 -3.94
C ILE A 29 -12.98 -1.14 -4.37
N LEU A 30 -11.84 -1.42 -3.73
CA LEU A 30 -11.07 -2.62 -4.05
C LEU A 30 -11.87 -3.90 -3.81
N LYS A 31 -12.64 -3.95 -2.73
CA LYS A 31 -13.55 -5.06 -2.47
C LYS A 31 -14.64 -5.18 -3.53
N GLU A 32 -15.25 -4.07 -3.95
CA GLU A 32 -16.22 -4.07 -5.05
C GLU A 32 -15.62 -4.60 -6.36
N MET A 33 -14.35 -4.27 -6.65
CA MET A 33 -13.63 -4.82 -7.79
C MET A 33 -13.43 -6.34 -7.66
N MET A 34 -13.04 -6.83 -6.48
CA MET A 34 -12.84 -8.27 -6.23
C MET A 34 -14.14 -9.09 -6.28
N ASP A 35 -15.27 -8.49 -5.92
CA ASP A 35 -16.59 -9.12 -5.96
C ASP A 35 -17.20 -9.11 -7.39
N ALA A 36 -16.65 -8.33 -8.32
CA ALA A 36 -17.14 -8.21 -9.68
C ALA A 36 -16.55 -9.29 -10.62
N PRO A 37 -17.38 -10.01 -11.39
CA PRO A 37 -16.95 -11.21 -12.13
C PRO A 37 -15.96 -10.96 -13.28
N ASP A 38 -15.92 -9.74 -13.82
CA ASP A 38 -15.11 -9.38 -15.00
C ASP A 38 -14.06 -8.29 -14.69
N ILE A 39 -13.80 -8.03 -13.41
CA ILE A 39 -12.83 -7.03 -12.96
C ILE A 39 -11.79 -7.72 -12.10
N GLU A 40 -10.52 -7.61 -12.51
CA GLU A 40 -9.39 -8.08 -11.73
C GLU A 40 -8.61 -6.86 -11.24
N PRO A 41 -8.49 -6.64 -9.93
CA PRO A 41 -7.59 -5.63 -9.40
C PRO A 41 -6.15 -5.90 -9.81
N ASP A 42 -5.43 -4.83 -10.15
CA ASP A 42 -4.02 -4.88 -10.56
C ASP A 42 -3.09 -4.24 -9.50
N VAL A 43 -1.79 -4.19 -9.80
CA VAL A 43 -0.78 -3.54 -8.95
C VAL A 43 -1.14 -2.09 -8.64
N LEU A 44 -1.76 -1.38 -9.59
CA LEU A 44 -2.18 0.00 -9.40
C LEU A 44 -3.35 0.09 -8.41
N SER A 45 -4.31 -0.83 -8.52
CA SER A 45 -5.48 -0.93 -7.63
C SER A 45 -5.02 -1.09 -6.18
N PHE A 46 -4.23 -2.12 -5.88
CA PHE A 46 -3.66 -2.36 -4.55
C PHE A 46 -2.76 -1.21 -4.09
N GLY A 47 -1.89 -0.72 -4.99
CA GLY A 47 -0.98 0.39 -4.70
C GLY A 47 -1.71 1.66 -4.27
N CYS A 48 -2.87 1.97 -4.89
CA CYS A 48 -3.70 3.10 -4.50
C CYS A 48 -4.32 2.92 -3.11
N VAL A 49 -4.86 1.74 -2.79
CA VAL A 49 -5.45 1.49 -1.47
C VAL A 49 -4.40 1.53 -0.36
N ILE A 50 -3.24 0.92 -0.58
CA ILE A 50 -2.13 0.96 0.37
C ILE A 50 -1.62 2.40 0.57
N ASN A 51 -1.55 3.20 -0.49
CA ASN A 51 -1.22 4.63 -0.41
C ASN A 51 -2.30 5.46 0.32
N ALA A 52 -3.58 5.09 0.18
CA ALA A 52 -4.65 5.71 0.94
C ALA A 52 -4.50 5.42 2.43
N TRP A 53 -4.27 4.16 2.81
CA TRP A 53 -4.00 3.77 4.19
C TRP A 53 -2.74 4.45 4.74
N SER A 54 -1.64 4.51 4.00
CA SER A 54 -0.41 5.16 4.50
C SER A 54 -0.57 6.64 4.85
N LYS A 55 -1.49 7.32 4.16
CA LYS A 55 -1.83 8.74 4.40
C LYS A 55 -2.96 8.93 5.39
N SER A 56 -3.69 7.88 5.75
CA SER A 56 -4.79 7.94 6.71
C SER A 56 -4.26 8.17 8.14
N ASP A 57 -5.04 8.91 8.93
CA ASP A 57 -4.77 9.13 10.34
C ASP A 57 -5.16 7.93 11.24
N ALA A 58 -5.84 6.92 10.69
CA ALA A 58 -6.26 5.72 11.40
C ALA A 58 -5.09 4.96 12.05
N ALA A 59 -5.16 4.70 13.35
CA ALA A 59 -4.09 4.03 14.11
C ALA A 59 -3.70 2.65 13.53
N THR A 60 -4.65 1.96 12.89
CA THR A 60 -4.47 0.66 12.25
C THR A 60 -3.81 0.73 10.88
N ALA A 61 -3.56 1.92 10.33
CA ALA A 61 -3.07 2.11 8.96
C ALA A 61 -1.83 1.28 8.61
N PRO A 62 -0.74 1.26 9.41
CA PRO A 62 0.44 0.47 9.04
C PRO A 62 0.14 -1.04 8.97
N GLN A 63 -0.71 -1.53 9.87
CA GLN A 63 -1.11 -2.93 9.91
C GLN A 63 -1.99 -3.28 8.69
N ARG A 64 -2.94 -2.42 8.32
CA ARG A 64 -3.75 -2.60 7.11
C ARG A 64 -2.92 -2.57 5.83
N CYS A 65 -1.93 -1.68 5.74
CA CYS A 65 -0.99 -1.69 4.61
C CYS A 65 -0.25 -3.04 4.48
N LYS A 66 0.19 -3.65 5.59
CA LYS A 66 0.84 -4.97 5.59
C LYS A 66 -0.10 -6.09 5.16
N GLU A 67 -1.35 -6.06 5.64
CA GLU A 67 -2.36 -7.04 5.28
C GLU A 67 -2.68 -7.01 3.79
N LEU A 68 -2.89 -5.82 3.23
CA LEU A 68 -3.14 -5.62 1.79
C LEU A 68 -1.94 -6.02 0.93
N LEU A 69 -0.70 -5.74 1.38
CA LEU A 69 0.49 -6.21 0.69
C LEU A 69 0.58 -7.75 0.72
N SER A 70 0.26 -8.37 1.86
CA SER A 70 0.26 -9.83 1.99
C SER A 70 -0.78 -10.46 1.07
N GLU A 71 -1.97 -9.88 0.99
CA GLU A 71 -3.04 -10.29 0.07
C GLU A 71 -2.59 -10.19 -1.39
N MET A 72 -1.99 -9.07 -1.78
CA MET A 72 -1.42 -8.87 -3.12
C MET A 72 -0.37 -9.95 -3.47
N VAL A 73 0.53 -10.27 -2.53
CA VAL A 73 1.53 -11.34 -2.69
C VAL A 73 0.86 -12.70 -2.85
N LEU A 74 -0.10 -13.05 -1.99
CA LEU A 74 -0.81 -14.34 -2.06
C LEU A 74 -1.55 -14.50 -3.39
N LEU A 75 -2.21 -13.44 -3.87
CA LEU A 75 -2.90 -13.45 -5.16
C LEU A 75 -1.93 -13.66 -6.32
N SER A 76 -0.77 -12.98 -6.31
CA SER A 76 0.29 -13.14 -7.32
C SER A 76 0.86 -14.57 -7.43
N GLN A 77 0.79 -15.35 -6.35
CA GLN A 77 1.24 -16.74 -6.32
C GLN A 77 0.15 -17.72 -6.78
N SER A 78 -1.12 -17.37 -6.56
CA SER A 78 -2.26 -18.25 -6.80
C SER A 78 -2.81 -18.18 -8.24
N ALA A 79 -2.61 -17.06 -8.92
CA ALA A 79 -3.06 -16.84 -10.28
C ALA A 79 -1.88 -16.90 -11.26
N ASP A 80 -2.11 -17.28 -12.52
CA ASP A 80 -1.13 -17.15 -13.62
C ASP A 80 -0.74 -15.67 -13.91
N THR A 81 -1.19 -14.75 -13.07
CA THR A 81 -0.94 -13.31 -13.08
C THR A 81 0.40 -12.99 -12.41
N LYS A 82 1.50 -13.21 -13.13
CA LYS A 82 2.79 -12.53 -12.85
C LYS A 82 2.66 -11.00 -12.77
N SER A 83 1.53 -10.45 -13.21
CA SER A 83 1.21 -9.03 -13.18
C SER A 83 0.98 -8.46 -11.78
N LEU A 84 0.82 -9.28 -10.73
CA LEU A 84 0.57 -8.81 -9.34
C LEU A 84 1.80 -8.80 -8.43
N THR A 85 3.01 -9.01 -8.97
CA THR A 85 4.24 -8.93 -8.16
C THR A 85 4.41 -7.52 -7.57
N PRO A 86 4.52 -7.37 -6.24
CA PRO A 86 4.72 -6.07 -5.62
C PRO A 86 6.04 -5.43 -6.05
N SER A 87 6.01 -4.13 -6.31
CA SER A 87 7.21 -3.30 -6.45
C SER A 87 7.64 -2.76 -5.08
N VAL A 88 8.65 -1.89 -5.05
CA VAL A 88 9.07 -1.18 -3.82
C VAL A 88 8.00 -0.23 -3.26
N VAL A 89 7.01 0.18 -4.08
CA VAL A 89 6.04 1.23 -3.71
C VAL A 89 5.16 0.85 -2.51
N PRO A 90 4.49 -0.33 -2.45
CA PRO A 90 3.77 -0.77 -1.26
C PRO A 90 4.61 -0.75 0.03
N TYR A 91 5.87 -1.17 -0.04
CA TYR A 91 6.77 -1.14 1.11
C TYR A 91 7.09 0.28 1.56
N ASN A 92 7.36 1.19 0.61
CA ASN A 92 7.56 2.62 0.90
C ASN A 92 6.33 3.25 1.56
N ASN A 93 5.13 2.85 1.16
CA ASN A 93 3.89 3.29 1.80
C ASN A 93 3.77 2.77 3.24
N ILE A 94 4.15 1.52 3.51
CA ILE A 94 4.19 0.98 4.89
C ILE A 94 5.19 1.76 5.75
N ILE A 95 6.39 2.03 5.22
CA ILE A 95 7.43 2.82 5.90
C ILE A 95 6.91 4.24 6.20
N ASP A 96 6.26 4.92 5.25
CA ASP A 96 5.66 6.25 5.49
C ASP A 96 4.54 6.17 6.53
N ALA A 97 3.72 5.11 6.52
CA ALA A 97 2.66 4.91 7.51
C ALA A 97 3.21 4.84 8.95
N PHE A 98 4.26 4.03 9.18
CA PHE A 98 4.95 3.97 10.47
C PHE A 98 5.66 5.28 10.80
N GLY A 99 6.34 5.90 9.82
CA GLY A 99 7.07 7.14 10.00
C GLY A 99 6.18 8.34 10.33
N ARG A 100 4.94 8.38 9.83
CA ARG A 100 3.95 9.39 10.25
C ARG A 100 3.63 9.29 11.73
N ARG A 101 3.67 8.09 12.28
CA ARG A 101 3.31 7.74 13.67
C ARG A 101 4.50 7.71 14.63
N GLY A 102 5.71 8.03 14.16
CA GLY A 102 6.92 7.98 14.99
C GLY A 102 7.34 6.55 15.37
N GLN A 103 6.86 5.54 14.64
CA GLN A 103 7.20 4.14 14.87
C GLN A 103 8.48 3.80 14.10
N GLY A 104 9.62 4.32 14.59
CA GLY A 104 10.92 4.23 13.93
C GLY A 104 11.41 2.79 13.74
N GLN A 105 11.27 1.96 14.78
CA GLN A 105 11.72 0.57 14.76
C GLN A 105 10.94 -0.25 13.72
N GLU A 106 9.62 -0.13 13.70
CA GLU A 106 8.77 -0.86 12.76
C GLU A 106 8.98 -0.41 11.30
N ALA A 107 9.27 0.87 11.09
CA ALA A 107 9.67 1.38 9.77
C ALA A 107 11.02 0.79 9.31
N GLU A 108 11.98 0.65 10.23
CA GLU A 108 13.26 0.02 9.94
C GLU A 108 13.12 -1.48 9.67
N ASP A 109 12.27 -2.19 10.41
CA ASP A 109 12.02 -3.62 10.20
C ASP A 109 11.50 -3.89 8.79
N VAL A 110 10.62 -3.03 8.27
CA VAL A 110 10.13 -3.11 6.89
C VAL A 110 11.24 -2.78 5.88
N LEU A 111 12.08 -1.78 6.13
CA LEU A 111 13.24 -1.51 5.27
C LEU A 111 14.20 -2.71 5.23
N ARG A 112 14.44 -3.37 6.37
CA ARG A 112 15.25 -4.59 6.47
C ARG A 112 14.63 -5.76 5.71
N GLU A 113 13.30 -5.86 5.68
CA GLU A 113 12.60 -6.85 4.86
C GLU A 113 12.94 -6.68 3.37
N ILE A 114 12.87 -5.45 2.86
CA ILE A 114 13.24 -5.15 1.45
C ILE A 114 14.73 -5.44 1.21
N LEU A 115 15.62 -5.02 2.12
CA LEU A 115 17.06 -5.25 1.99
C LEU A 115 17.46 -6.73 1.96
N ASN A 116 16.64 -7.60 2.57
CA ASN A 116 16.85 -9.04 2.58
C ASN A 116 16.11 -9.76 1.43
N SER A 117 15.30 -9.05 0.65
CA SER A 117 14.61 -9.58 -0.52
C SER A 117 15.53 -9.60 -1.74
N SER A 118 15.42 -10.63 -2.59
CA SER A 118 16.09 -10.67 -3.89
C SER A 118 15.29 -9.99 -5.01
N ASP A 119 14.01 -9.73 -4.77
CA ASP A 119 13.04 -9.41 -5.83
C ASP A 119 12.68 -7.92 -5.85
N VAL A 120 12.96 -7.20 -4.75
CA VAL A 120 12.62 -5.79 -4.58
C VAL A 120 13.84 -5.03 -4.08
N GLU A 121 14.28 -4.04 -4.86
CA GLU A 121 15.37 -3.15 -4.44
C GLU A 121 14.82 -1.92 -3.69
N PRO A 122 15.39 -1.53 -2.54
CA PRO A 122 15.00 -0.32 -1.85
C PRO A 122 15.49 0.91 -2.61
N ASP A 123 14.73 2.01 -2.53
CA ASP A 123 15.07 3.28 -3.17
C ASP A 123 15.32 4.39 -2.14
N ALA A 124 15.62 5.59 -2.62
CA ALA A 124 15.84 6.74 -1.75
C ALA A 124 14.63 7.04 -0.84
N PHE A 125 13.40 6.73 -1.28
CA PHE A 125 12.21 6.92 -0.45
C PHE A 125 12.17 5.93 0.71
N SER A 126 12.57 4.67 0.49
CA SER A 126 12.67 3.66 1.55
C SER A 126 13.58 4.13 2.70
N PHE A 127 14.79 4.59 2.37
CA PHE A 127 15.75 5.08 3.36
C PHE A 127 15.31 6.39 4.03
N CYS A 128 14.85 7.37 3.24
CA CYS A 128 14.39 8.65 3.79
C CYS A 128 13.19 8.47 4.72
N GLY A 129 12.28 7.56 4.39
CA GLY A 129 11.12 7.22 5.21
C GLY A 129 11.52 6.69 6.58
N ALA A 130 12.43 5.72 6.63
CA ALA A 130 12.93 5.17 7.89
C ALA A 130 13.69 6.20 8.74
N ILE A 131 14.55 7.02 8.13
CA ILE A 131 15.27 8.10 8.83
C ILE A 131 14.27 9.11 9.42
N LYS A 132 13.26 9.51 8.65
CA LYS A 132 12.20 10.41 9.10
C LYS A 132 11.39 9.81 10.25
N ALA A 133 11.13 8.50 10.23
CA ALA A 133 10.45 7.79 11.30
C ALA A 133 11.24 7.88 12.61
N TRP A 134 12.54 7.56 12.57
CA TRP A 134 13.44 7.67 13.72
C TRP A 134 13.63 9.10 14.23
N SER A 135 13.66 10.09 13.32
CA SER A 135 13.73 11.50 13.74
C SER A 135 12.51 11.91 14.56
N LYS A 136 11.33 11.33 14.29
CA LYS A 136 10.09 11.62 15.03
C LYS A 136 9.98 10.83 16.33
N SER A 137 10.43 9.57 16.36
CA SER A 137 10.44 8.75 17.57
C SER A 137 11.30 9.38 18.68
N ASN A 138 12.37 10.07 18.30
CA ASN A 138 13.29 10.72 19.24
C ASN A 138 12.83 12.12 19.69
N THR A 139 11.71 12.64 19.16
CA THR A 139 11.13 13.94 19.57
C THR A 139 9.96 13.81 20.54
N THR A 140 9.58 12.58 20.89
CA THR A 140 8.49 12.28 21.84
C THR A 140 8.97 12.08 23.30
N ASP A 141 10.21 12.43 23.60
CA ASP A 141 10.77 12.52 24.97
C ASP A 141 10.68 13.94 25.55
#